data_AF-A0A956K1Z8-F1
#
_entry.id   AF-A0A956K1Z8-F1
#
_cell.length_a   1.000
_cell.length_b   1.000
_cell.length_c   1.000
_cell.angle_alpha   90.00
_cell.angle_beta   90.00
_cell.angle_gamma   90.00
#
_symmetry.space_group_name_H-M   'P 1'
#
loop_
_entity.id
_entity.type
_entity.pdbx_description
1 polymer ?
#
loop_
_entity_poly.entity_id
_entity_poly.type
_entity_poly.pdbx_seq_one_letter_code
_entity_poly.pdbx_strand_id
1 'polypeptide(L)'
;MAVAAVAAACGHDAARRDPPPTRIVLPPLLAAMPAPTATPIDPGYVGPEVCGECHEAKLASARKTSHFRTSRPATPDATTAPFGGDAEDVVVASPVDPRLRIVLLAQDGGLWQVGLDGRSQERVARKADVVFGSGKLGQTFLYWEGPFLYELPATYFAPPVGWRFSPGYHEDQLDFSRPVFGQCLECHALWAQPGRPDLVYEHSYVGEVRWGVTCEKCHGPGRDHVAWHRAHPDDTEPHAIVAPDDLSRERRDDICMLCHSDHGEELQPAFSFRPGKVLREFYSGPRPGAPPPPPDPGNGMAAMPDVHSNNQMDRLRQSACYRGSAELGCVSCHDPHTYERGDAATFNERCMACHDAATLSPTRDAAAGRAAVRHDGAAPCVDCHMPRARTEIAQRPGGEDEARAMIRDHKIGIYPAP
;
A
#
# COMPACT_ATOMS: atom_id res chain seq x y z
N MET A 1 46.23 -33.73 -72.44
CA MET A 1 46.27 -33.71 -70.95
C MET A 1 45.52 -32.48 -70.45
N ALA A 2 44.90 -32.61 -69.27
CA ALA A 2 44.22 -31.58 -68.46
C ALA A 2 42.69 -31.37 -68.66
N VAL A 3 41.97 -32.20 -67.88
CA VAL A 3 40.74 -31.96 -67.10
C VAL A 3 40.09 -30.57 -67.19
N ALA A 4 38.84 -30.52 -67.66
CA ALA A 4 37.90 -29.43 -67.37
C ALA A 4 36.96 -29.87 -66.22
N ALA A 5 37.07 -29.19 -65.07
CA ALA A 5 36.26 -29.43 -63.89
C ALA A 5 34.93 -28.66 -63.99
N VAL A 6 33.83 -29.38 -63.72
CA VAL A 6 32.53 -28.80 -63.38
C VAL A 6 32.51 -28.58 -61.86
N ALA A 7 32.27 -27.35 -61.42
CA ALA A 7 31.84 -27.07 -60.06
C ALA A 7 30.77 -25.97 -60.10
N ALA A 8 29.57 -26.38 -59.71
CA ALA A 8 28.36 -25.56 -59.66
C ALA A 8 28.42 -24.54 -58.52
N ALA A 9 27.80 -23.39 -58.77
CA ALA A 9 27.62 -22.31 -57.84
C ALA A 9 26.59 -22.65 -56.74
N CYS A 10 26.96 -22.40 -55.48
CA CYS A 10 26.04 -22.16 -54.38
C CYS A 10 26.59 -20.99 -53.54
N GLY A 11 26.24 -19.76 -53.91
CA GLY A 11 26.49 -18.58 -53.08
C GLY A 11 25.46 -18.50 -51.96
N HIS A 12 25.91 -18.64 -50.72
CA HIS A 12 25.13 -18.29 -49.53
C HIS A 12 25.45 -16.84 -49.16
N ASP A 13 24.64 -15.89 -49.62
CA ASP A 13 24.60 -14.55 -49.03
C ASP A 13 23.74 -14.60 -47.76
N ALA A 14 24.40 -14.91 -46.64
CA ALA A 14 23.84 -14.68 -45.31
C ALA A 14 23.99 -13.19 -44.98
N ALA A 15 23.08 -12.36 -45.49
CA ALA A 15 22.92 -11.00 -45.00
C ALA A 15 22.57 -11.06 -43.52
N ARG A 16 23.51 -10.68 -42.65
CA ARG A 16 23.24 -10.35 -41.25
C ARG A 16 22.25 -9.19 -41.24
N ARG A 17 20.98 -9.52 -41.00
CA ARG A 17 19.97 -8.52 -40.66
C ARG A 17 20.25 -8.14 -39.21
N ASP A 18 20.66 -6.90 -38.98
CA ASP A 18 20.61 -6.33 -37.64
C ASP A 18 19.16 -6.47 -37.13
N PRO A 19 18.94 -6.88 -35.87
CA PRO A 19 17.60 -6.89 -35.30
C PRO A 19 17.05 -5.46 -35.34
N PRO A 20 15.78 -5.26 -35.74
CA PRO A 20 15.20 -3.93 -35.73
C PRO A 20 15.26 -3.36 -34.30
N PRO A 21 15.48 -2.05 -34.12
CA PRO A 21 15.40 -1.45 -32.80
C PRO A 21 14.02 -1.75 -32.21
N THR A 22 14.01 -2.49 -31.11
CA THR A 22 12.82 -3.03 -30.42
C THR A 22 12.03 -1.93 -29.70
N ARG A 23 12.03 -0.69 -30.19
CA ARG A 23 11.37 0.41 -29.48
C ARG A 23 9.86 0.27 -29.62
N ILE A 24 9.19 -0.03 -28.52
CA ILE A 24 7.74 -0.10 -28.46
C ILE A 24 7.16 1.30 -28.67
N VAL A 25 6.55 1.55 -29.83
CA VAL A 25 5.88 2.83 -30.14
C VAL A 25 4.49 2.83 -29.53
N LEU A 26 4.25 3.65 -28.50
CA LEU A 26 2.93 3.76 -27.85
C LEU A 26 1.80 4.02 -28.87
N PRO A 27 0.65 3.34 -28.75
CA PRO A 27 -0.51 3.65 -29.58
C PRO A 27 -1.03 5.06 -29.27
N PRO A 28 -1.76 5.70 -30.21
CA PRO A 28 -2.44 6.97 -29.93
C PRO A 28 -3.41 6.80 -28.75
N LEU A 29 -3.45 7.80 -27.85
CA LEU A 29 -4.42 7.82 -26.75
C LEU A 29 -5.85 7.72 -27.30
N LEU A 30 -6.63 6.79 -26.77
CA LEU A 30 -8.07 6.74 -27.01
C LEU A 30 -8.72 8.04 -26.51
N ALA A 31 -9.68 8.56 -27.28
CA ALA A 31 -10.41 9.77 -26.91
C ALA A 31 -11.13 9.56 -25.56
N ALA A 32 -11.07 10.58 -24.70
CA ALA A 32 -11.74 10.56 -23.41
C ALA A 32 -13.25 10.31 -23.61
N MET A 33 -13.78 9.33 -22.89
CA MET A 33 -15.23 9.17 -22.77
C MET A 33 -15.84 10.39 -22.07
N PRO A 34 -17.11 10.75 -22.39
CA PRO A 34 -17.76 11.89 -21.76
C PRO A 34 -17.77 11.73 -20.23
N ALA A 35 -17.50 12.85 -19.55
CA ALA A 35 -17.50 12.89 -18.10
C ALA A 35 -18.87 12.44 -17.54
N PRO A 36 -18.88 11.75 -16.40
CA PRO A 36 -20.10 11.27 -15.78
C PRO A 36 -21.03 12.45 -15.43
N THR A 37 -22.34 12.23 -15.51
CA THR A 37 -23.37 13.27 -15.38
C THR A 37 -23.75 13.62 -13.94
N ALA A 38 -23.12 12.99 -12.94
CA ALA A 38 -23.41 13.29 -11.53
C ALA A 38 -22.73 14.60 -11.11
N THR A 39 -23.47 15.45 -10.40
CA THR A 39 -22.93 16.71 -9.87
C THR A 39 -21.95 16.41 -8.73
N PRO A 40 -20.74 17.00 -8.74
CA PRO A 40 -19.82 16.84 -7.62
C PRO A 40 -20.43 17.34 -6.30
N ILE A 41 -20.33 16.55 -5.24
CA ILE A 41 -20.72 16.92 -3.88
C ILE A 41 -19.47 17.48 -3.19
N ASP A 42 -19.56 18.67 -2.61
CA ASP A 42 -18.48 19.23 -1.80
C ASP A 42 -18.45 18.55 -0.41
N PRO A 43 -17.43 17.73 -0.10
CA PRO A 43 -17.30 17.05 1.18
C PRO A 43 -16.79 17.97 2.31
N GLY A 44 -16.43 19.22 2.02
CA GLY A 44 -15.82 20.16 2.97
C GLY A 44 -14.34 19.92 3.26
N TYR A 45 -13.69 19.06 2.48
CA TYR A 45 -12.24 18.90 2.54
C TYR A 45 -11.57 20.14 1.93
N VAL A 46 -10.45 20.59 2.49
CA VAL A 46 -9.67 21.75 1.98
C VAL A 46 -8.29 21.36 1.43
N GLY A 47 -7.84 20.14 1.72
CA GLY A 47 -6.52 19.65 1.32
C GLY A 47 -5.42 20.05 2.30
N PRO A 48 -4.32 19.26 2.36
CA PRO A 48 -3.27 19.45 3.36
C PRO A 48 -2.47 20.74 3.19
N GLU A 49 -2.43 21.30 1.98
CA GLU A 49 -1.75 22.57 1.68
C GLU A 49 -2.36 23.72 2.48
N VAL A 50 -3.70 23.77 2.59
CA VAL A 50 -4.40 24.79 3.40
C VAL A 50 -4.08 24.62 4.88
N CYS A 51 -3.96 23.39 5.37
CA CYS A 51 -3.50 23.13 6.75
C CYS A 51 -2.07 23.65 6.98
N GLY A 52 -1.23 23.60 5.94
CA GLY A 52 0.17 24.03 5.98
C GLY A 52 0.37 25.54 6.13
N GLU A 53 -0.64 26.35 5.80
CA GLU A 53 -0.60 27.81 5.98
C GLU A 53 -0.40 28.19 7.46
N CYS A 54 -0.97 27.40 8.39
CA CYS A 54 -0.84 27.60 9.84
C CYS A 54 0.02 26.51 10.53
N HIS A 55 0.08 25.30 9.97
CA HIS A 55 0.76 24.14 10.56
C HIS A 55 1.90 23.61 9.69
N GLU A 56 2.74 24.52 9.18
CA GLU A 56 3.83 24.22 8.25
C GLU A 56 4.73 23.06 8.74
N ALA A 57 5.20 23.11 9.98
CA ALA A 57 6.09 22.10 10.54
C ALA A 57 5.44 20.70 10.58
N LYS A 58 4.15 20.61 10.96
CA LYS A 58 3.42 19.34 10.97
C LYS A 58 3.25 18.80 9.55
N LEU A 59 2.88 19.65 8.60
CA LEU A 59 2.75 19.24 7.20
C LEU A 59 4.08 18.76 6.62
N ALA A 60 5.17 19.48 6.87
CA ALA A 60 6.50 19.12 6.39
C ALA A 60 6.97 17.77 6.95
N SER A 61 6.65 17.46 8.22
CA SER A 61 6.91 16.15 8.81
C SER A 61 6.00 15.07 8.20
N ALA A 62 4.69 15.32 8.13
CA ALA A 62 3.69 14.36 7.66
C ALA A 62 3.94 13.93 6.21
N ARG A 63 4.41 14.82 5.33
CA ARG A 63 4.77 14.51 3.92
C ARG A 63 5.84 13.43 3.76
N LYS A 64 6.60 13.14 4.82
CA LYS A 64 7.63 12.09 4.84
C LYS A 64 7.05 10.72 5.22
N THR A 65 5.86 10.67 5.81
CA THR A 65 5.23 9.44 6.29
C THR A 65 4.74 8.55 5.15
N SER A 66 4.59 7.25 5.44
CA SER A 66 3.96 6.30 4.50
C SER A 66 2.48 6.61 4.25
N HIS A 67 1.76 7.16 5.24
CA HIS A 67 0.36 7.57 5.07
C HIS A 67 0.22 8.62 3.97
N PHE A 68 0.97 9.73 4.07
CA PHE A 68 0.92 10.81 3.09
C PHE A 68 1.30 10.34 1.69
N ARG A 69 2.21 9.36 1.61
CA ARG A 69 2.78 8.83 0.37
C ARG A 69 2.01 7.65 -0.22
N THR A 70 0.91 7.21 0.42
CA THR A 70 0.19 5.97 0.07
C THR A 70 -0.54 6.05 -1.28
N SER A 71 -0.88 7.24 -1.75
CA SER A 71 -1.30 7.44 -3.14
C SER A 71 -0.96 8.85 -3.60
N ARG A 72 -0.71 9.02 -4.89
CA ARG A 72 -0.43 10.32 -5.53
C ARG A 72 -0.52 10.21 -7.05
N PRO A 73 -0.63 11.33 -7.79
CA PRO A 73 -0.53 11.32 -9.24
C PRO A 73 0.75 10.63 -9.71
N ALA A 74 0.65 9.86 -10.79
CA ALA A 74 1.78 9.11 -11.32
C ALA A 74 2.71 10.00 -12.14
N THR A 75 3.90 10.21 -11.58
CA THR A 75 5.05 10.82 -12.26
C THR A 75 6.29 9.97 -12.01
N PRO A 76 7.35 10.07 -12.83
CA PRO A 76 8.60 9.36 -12.58
C PRO A 76 9.17 9.58 -11.17
N ASP A 77 9.07 10.80 -10.63
CA ASP A 77 9.54 11.13 -9.27
C ASP A 77 8.61 10.64 -8.15
N ALA A 78 7.38 10.23 -8.49
CA ALA A 78 6.40 9.74 -7.52
C ALA A 78 6.59 8.26 -7.15
N THR A 79 7.46 7.53 -7.86
CA THR A 79 7.65 6.09 -7.69
C THR A 79 9.10 5.72 -7.40
N THR A 80 9.27 4.65 -6.63
CA THR A 80 10.57 3.98 -6.42
C THR A 80 10.78 2.83 -7.41
N ALA A 81 9.74 2.49 -8.17
CA ALA A 81 9.78 1.40 -9.12
C ALA A 81 10.66 1.77 -10.34
N PRO A 82 11.60 0.91 -10.74
CA PRO A 82 12.45 1.16 -11.90
C PRO A 82 11.65 0.87 -13.18
N PHE A 83 11.20 1.92 -13.85
CA PHE A 83 10.67 1.84 -15.21
C PHE A 83 11.82 1.94 -16.22
N GLY A 84 11.69 1.24 -17.35
CA GLY A 84 12.64 1.34 -18.46
C GLY A 84 12.66 2.73 -19.08
N GLY A 85 13.80 3.12 -19.63
CA GLY A 85 13.98 4.42 -20.29
C GLY A 85 14.45 4.24 -21.73
N ASP A 86 15.06 5.28 -22.30
CA ASP A 86 15.53 5.26 -23.71
C ASP A 86 16.63 4.21 -24.00
N ALA A 87 17.30 3.68 -22.96
CA ALA A 87 18.44 2.79 -23.10
C ALA A 87 18.09 1.29 -23.00
N GLU A 88 17.15 0.90 -22.13
CA GLU A 88 16.75 -0.50 -21.92
C GLU A 88 15.30 -0.60 -21.43
N ASP A 89 14.57 -1.58 -21.98
CA ASP A 89 13.21 -1.93 -21.57
C ASP A 89 13.24 -2.79 -20.30
N VAL A 90 12.37 -2.47 -19.34
CA VAL A 90 12.10 -3.35 -18.20
C VAL A 90 10.88 -4.22 -18.54
N VAL A 91 11.00 -5.54 -18.39
CA VAL A 91 9.97 -6.50 -18.82
C VAL A 91 9.61 -7.46 -17.69
N VAL A 92 8.31 -7.62 -17.46
CA VAL A 92 7.73 -8.68 -16.64
C VAL A 92 7.19 -9.74 -17.57
N ALA A 93 7.88 -10.88 -17.66
CA ALA A 93 7.41 -12.03 -18.43
C ALA A 93 6.45 -12.87 -17.59
N SER A 94 5.39 -13.38 -18.20
CA SER A 94 4.55 -14.38 -17.56
C SER A 94 5.39 -15.63 -17.24
N PRO A 95 5.27 -16.18 -16.02
CA PRO A 95 5.94 -17.42 -15.66
C PRO A 95 5.33 -18.66 -16.30
N VAL A 96 4.09 -18.57 -16.81
CA VAL A 96 3.36 -19.70 -17.40
C VAL A 96 3.37 -19.67 -18.93
N ASP A 97 3.50 -18.50 -19.55
CA ASP A 97 3.69 -18.36 -20.99
C ASP A 97 4.59 -17.16 -21.35
N PRO A 98 5.84 -17.37 -21.80
CA PRO A 98 6.78 -16.28 -22.09
C PRO A 98 6.38 -15.41 -23.29
N ARG A 99 5.32 -15.77 -24.03
CA ARG A 99 4.73 -14.91 -25.07
C ARG A 99 3.86 -13.81 -24.50
N LEU A 100 3.41 -13.93 -23.25
CA LEU A 100 2.71 -12.89 -22.51
C LEU A 100 3.72 -12.08 -21.69
N ARG A 101 3.79 -10.77 -21.93
CA ARG A 101 4.75 -9.88 -21.26
C ARG A 101 4.14 -8.52 -21.00
N ILE A 102 4.54 -7.90 -19.89
CA ILE A 102 4.29 -6.49 -19.61
C ILE A 102 5.61 -5.73 -19.71
N VAL A 103 5.68 -4.75 -20.60
CA VAL A 103 6.82 -3.85 -20.74
C VAL A 103 6.54 -2.55 -20.00
N LEU A 104 7.53 -2.09 -19.23
CA LEU A 104 7.41 -0.99 -18.29
C LEU A 104 8.27 0.17 -18.79
N LEU A 105 7.62 1.27 -19.18
CA LEU A 105 8.28 2.39 -19.84
C LEU A 105 8.04 3.70 -19.10
N ALA A 106 9.10 4.47 -18.90
CA ALA A 106 9.05 5.89 -18.58
C ALA A 106 9.33 6.67 -19.87
N GLN A 107 8.28 7.29 -20.43
CA GLN A 107 8.37 8.02 -21.69
C GLN A 107 7.51 9.28 -21.65
N ASP A 108 8.06 10.39 -22.14
CA ASP A 108 7.38 11.70 -22.22
C ASP A 108 6.83 12.18 -20.86
N GLY A 109 7.57 11.91 -19.78
CA GLY A 109 7.17 12.22 -18.40
C GLY A 109 6.04 11.35 -17.85
N GLY A 110 5.55 10.36 -18.61
CA GLY A 110 4.56 9.38 -18.19
C GLY A 110 5.17 8.03 -17.84
N LEU A 111 4.48 7.28 -16.99
CA LEU A 111 4.78 5.88 -16.69
C LEU A 111 3.76 5.00 -17.40
N TRP A 112 4.21 3.96 -18.08
CA TRP A 112 3.38 3.13 -18.94
C TRP A 112 3.58 1.65 -18.66
N GLN A 113 2.49 0.90 -18.75
CA GLN A 113 2.54 -0.55 -18.87
C GLN A 113 2.00 -0.95 -20.24
N VAL A 114 2.82 -1.70 -20.99
CA VAL A 114 2.48 -2.21 -22.32
C VAL A 114 2.39 -3.71 -22.28
N GLY A 115 1.16 -4.21 -22.35
CA GLY A 115 0.84 -5.60 -22.50
C GLY A 115 1.08 -6.12 -23.91
N LEU A 116 1.75 -7.26 -24.03
CA LEU A 116 2.00 -7.97 -25.28
C LEU A 116 1.57 -9.43 -25.13
N ASP A 117 0.68 -9.91 -25.99
CA ASP A 117 0.36 -11.34 -26.12
C ASP A 117 0.76 -11.83 -27.51
N GLY A 118 1.90 -12.53 -27.58
CA GLY A 118 2.41 -13.11 -28.82
C GLY A 118 1.56 -14.24 -29.42
N ARG A 119 0.58 -14.79 -28.69
CA ARG A 119 -0.35 -15.81 -29.22
C ARG A 119 -1.42 -15.19 -30.11
N SER A 120 -2.05 -14.13 -29.61
CA SER A 120 -3.10 -13.40 -30.31
C SER A 120 -2.56 -12.25 -31.17
N GLN A 121 -1.27 -11.90 -31.01
CA GLN A 121 -0.66 -10.67 -31.53
C GLN A 121 -1.32 -9.40 -30.96
N GLU A 122 -1.96 -9.52 -29.80
CA GLU A 122 -2.59 -8.40 -29.12
C GLU A 122 -1.55 -7.51 -28.44
N ARG A 123 -1.82 -6.21 -28.46
CA ARG A 123 -1.03 -5.19 -27.79
C ARG A 123 -1.92 -4.15 -27.14
N VAL A 124 -1.75 -3.96 -25.84
CA VAL A 124 -2.48 -2.97 -25.04
C VAL A 124 -1.47 -2.08 -24.33
N ALA A 125 -1.66 -0.76 -24.39
CA ALA A 125 -0.85 0.17 -23.61
C ALA A 125 -1.78 1.03 -22.75
N ARG A 126 -1.39 1.24 -21.50
CA ARG A 126 -2.06 2.16 -20.57
C ARG A 126 -1.02 2.99 -19.82
N LYS A 127 -1.30 4.29 -19.71
CA LYS A 127 -0.52 5.21 -18.89
C LYS A 127 -1.00 5.07 -17.45
N ALA A 128 -0.09 5.01 -16.49
CA ALA A 128 -0.43 5.15 -15.09
C ALA A 128 -0.84 6.61 -14.81
N ASP A 129 -1.97 6.79 -14.15
CA ASP A 129 -2.44 8.08 -13.65
C ASP A 129 -2.20 8.22 -12.14
N VAL A 130 -2.08 7.09 -11.42
CA VAL A 130 -1.92 7.05 -9.96
C VAL A 130 -0.84 6.05 -9.58
N VAL A 131 0.05 6.45 -8.66
CA VAL A 131 0.91 5.52 -7.91
C VAL A 131 0.18 5.18 -6.62
N PHE A 132 -0.05 3.89 -6.39
CA PHE A 132 -0.79 3.35 -5.26
C PHE A 132 0.14 2.49 -4.40
N GLY A 133 0.26 2.83 -3.12
CA GLY A 133 1.23 2.30 -2.18
C GLY A 133 2.41 3.24 -1.92
N SER A 134 2.89 3.24 -0.67
CA SER A 134 4.00 4.10 -0.24
C SER A 134 5.40 3.62 -0.66
N GLY A 135 5.51 2.44 -1.29
CA GLY A 135 6.79 1.80 -1.65
C GLY A 135 7.46 1.00 -0.54
N LYS A 136 6.84 0.89 0.65
CA LYS A 136 7.37 0.02 1.71
C LYS A 136 7.28 -1.46 1.35
N LEU A 137 6.09 -1.92 0.98
CA LEU A 137 5.86 -3.32 0.58
C LEU A 137 5.85 -3.43 -0.94
N GLY A 138 5.17 -2.49 -1.60
CA GLY A 138 5.18 -2.35 -3.05
C GLY A 138 4.46 -1.08 -3.50
N GLN A 139 4.42 -0.91 -4.82
CA GLN A 139 3.68 0.12 -5.54
C GLN A 139 2.98 -0.51 -6.72
N THR A 140 1.67 -0.36 -6.74
CA THR A 140 0.77 -0.69 -7.83
C THR A 140 0.42 0.61 -8.56
N PHE A 141 -0.05 0.50 -9.79
CA PHE A 141 -0.35 1.65 -10.64
C PHE A 141 -1.78 1.55 -11.11
N LEU A 142 -2.49 2.67 -11.12
CA LEU A 142 -3.89 2.74 -11.56
C LEU A 142 -4.02 3.68 -12.75
N TYR A 143 -5.05 3.48 -13.57
CA TYR A 143 -5.36 4.32 -14.70
C TYR A 143 -6.86 4.58 -14.85
N TRP A 144 -7.20 5.72 -15.42
CA TRP A 144 -8.59 6.10 -15.72
C TRP A 144 -8.99 5.68 -17.14
N GLU A 145 -10.20 5.15 -17.27
CA GLU A 145 -10.89 4.99 -18.54
C GLU A 145 -12.30 5.55 -18.41
N GLY A 146 -12.47 6.80 -18.86
CA GLY A 146 -13.65 7.59 -18.54
C GLY A 146 -13.78 7.80 -17.02
N PRO A 147 -14.94 7.53 -16.41
CA PRO A 147 -15.14 7.67 -14.96
C PRO A 147 -14.62 6.46 -14.16
N PHE A 148 -14.13 5.42 -14.80
CA PHE A 148 -13.77 4.17 -14.14
C PHE A 148 -12.27 4.11 -13.85
N LEU A 149 -11.93 3.67 -12.64
CA LEU A 149 -10.55 3.47 -12.21
C LEU A 149 -10.19 1.99 -12.28
N TYR A 150 -9.08 1.68 -12.94
CA TYR A 150 -8.61 0.32 -13.14
C TYR A 150 -7.19 0.13 -12.61
N GLU A 151 -6.91 -1.07 -12.12
CA GLU A 151 -5.57 -1.51 -11.73
C GLU A 151 -4.76 -1.87 -12.97
N LEU A 152 -3.45 -1.62 -12.95
CA LEU A 152 -2.52 -2.08 -13.98
C LEU A 152 -1.91 -3.43 -13.60
N PRO A 153 -1.60 -4.29 -14.60
CA PRO A 153 -1.28 -5.71 -14.38
C PRO A 153 0.08 -5.98 -13.75
N ALA A 154 0.98 -5.00 -13.61
CA ALA A 154 2.26 -5.17 -12.94
C ALA A 154 2.40 -4.29 -11.69
N THR A 155 2.89 -4.88 -10.61
CA THR A 155 3.19 -4.24 -9.33
C THR A 155 4.68 -4.35 -9.04
N TYR A 156 5.28 -3.27 -8.55
CA TYR A 156 6.65 -3.29 -8.07
C TYR A 156 6.69 -3.54 -6.57
N PHE A 157 7.19 -4.70 -6.17
CA PHE A 157 7.42 -5.00 -4.77
C PHE A 157 8.81 -4.54 -4.35
N ALA A 158 8.92 -4.07 -3.10
CA ALA A 158 10.20 -3.63 -2.55
C ALA A 158 11.25 -4.76 -2.64
N PRO A 159 12.54 -4.42 -2.77
CA PRO A 159 13.60 -5.42 -2.82
C PRO A 159 13.54 -6.42 -1.64
N PRO A 160 13.86 -7.71 -1.87
CA PRO A 160 14.46 -8.24 -3.10
C PRO A 160 13.46 -8.73 -4.16
N VAL A 161 12.16 -8.50 -4.02
CA VAL A 161 11.14 -9.08 -4.91
C VAL A 161 11.18 -8.46 -6.31
N GLY A 162 11.07 -7.13 -6.39
CA GLY A 162 10.99 -6.41 -7.65
C GLY A 162 9.64 -6.56 -8.37
N TRP A 163 9.65 -6.39 -9.69
CA TRP A 163 8.44 -6.42 -10.51
C TRP A 163 7.81 -7.80 -10.61
N ARG A 164 6.49 -7.89 -10.44
CA ARG A 164 5.67 -9.09 -10.66
C ARG A 164 4.32 -8.67 -11.26
N PHE A 165 3.55 -9.66 -11.70
CA PHE A 165 2.13 -9.43 -11.95
C PHE A 165 1.47 -8.95 -10.65
N SER A 166 0.54 -8.02 -10.78
CA SER A 166 -0.23 -7.50 -9.66
C SER A 166 -1.03 -8.64 -9.01
N PRO A 167 -1.15 -8.68 -7.67
CA PRO A 167 -1.87 -9.75 -6.99
C PRO A 167 -3.30 -9.91 -7.51
N GLY A 168 -3.70 -11.15 -7.78
CA GLY A 168 -5.04 -11.47 -8.29
C GLY A 168 -5.21 -11.34 -9.81
N TYR A 169 -4.17 -10.96 -10.55
CA TYR A 169 -4.15 -11.14 -12.00
C TYR A 169 -3.84 -12.59 -12.38
N HIS A 170 -4.50 -13.04 -13.43
CA HIS A 170 -4.18 -14.29 -14.09
C HIS A 170 -2.91 -14.12 -14.93
N GLU A 171 -1.93 -15.00 -14.71
CA GLU A 171 -0.63 -14.92 -15.38
C GLU A 171 -0.63 -15.55 -16.78
N ASP A 172 -1.75 -16.09 -17.26
CA ASP A 172 -1.89 -16.71 -18.58
C ASP A 172 -2.70 -15.87 -19.58
N GLN A 173 -3.26 -14.72 -19.17
CA GLN A 173 -4.07 -13.83 -20.00
C GLN A 173 -3.62 -12.37 -19.91
N LEU A 174 -3.84 -11.61 -20.98
CA LEU A 174 -3.65 -10.16 -20.96
C LEU A 174 -4.93 -9.48 -20.46
N ASP A 175 -4.86 -8.84 -19.30
CA ASP A 175 -5.99 -8.14 -18.70
C ASP A 175 -5.56 -6.75 -18.20
N PHE A 176 -6.34 -5.73 -18.54
CA PHE A 176 -6.21 -4.35 -18.07
C PHE A 176 -7.54 -3.84 -17.50
N SER A 177 -8.53 -4.70 -17.33
CA SER A 177 -9.92 -4.34 -17.02
C SER A 177 -10.32 -4.55 -15.56
N ARG A 178 -9.36 -4.80 -14.67
CA ARG A 178 -9.60 -5.05 -13.23
C ARG A 178 -10.01 -3.75 -12.51
N PRO A 179 -11.27 -3.63 -12.04
CA PRO A 179 -11.77 -2.38 -11.47
C PRO A 179 -11.24 -2.12 -10.05
N VAL A 180 -11.13 -0.83 -9.70
CA VAL A 180 -10.79 -0.37 -8.34
C VAL A 180 -12.03 0.20 -7.67
N PHE A 181 -12.49 -0.48 -6.62
CA PHE A 181 -13.69 -0.12 -5.86
C PHE A 181 -13.38 0.89 -4.73
N GLY A 182 -14.45 1.55 -4.25
CA GLY A 182 -14.37 2.55 -3.18
C GLY A 182 -13.61 2.07 -1.95
N GLN A 183 -13.80 0.81 -1.57
CA GLN A 183 -13.06 0.10 -0.50
C GLN A 183 -11.53 0.31 -0.55
N CYS A 184 -10.94 0.16 -1.74
CA CYS A 184 -9.49 0.35 -1.91
C CYS A 184 -9.12 1.81 -1.64
N LEU A 185 -9.93 2.74 -2.15
CA LEU A 185 -9.67 4.17 -2.04
C LEU A 185 -9.99 4.72 -0.64
N GLU A 186 -10.85 4.07 0.16
CA GLU A 186 -11.06 4.49 1.54
C GLU A 186 -9.80 4.35 2.38
N CYS A 187 -8.98 3.34 2.13
CA CYS A 187 -7.73 3.17 2.85
C CYS A 187 -6.56 3.97 2.26
N HIS A 188 -6.67 4.36 0.99
CA HIS A 188 -5.55 4.88 0.20
C HIS A 188 -5.79 6.25 -0.42
N ALA A 189 -6.94 6.88 -0.21
CA ALA A 189 -7.25 8.24 -0.62
C ALA A 189 -7.86 9.01 0.55
N LEU A 190 -7.74 10.33 0.50
CA LEU A 190 -8.53 11.19 1.38
C LEU A 190 -10.01 11.05 1.03
N TRP A 191 -10.34 11.21 -0.26
CA TRP A 191 -11.71 11.15 -0.76
C TRP A 191 -11.76 10.93 -2.27
N ALA A 192 -12.74 10.15 -2.74
CA ALA A 192 -13.14 10.04 -4.13
C ALA A 192 -14.66 9.95 -4.19
N GLN A 193 -15.33 10.81 -4.95
CA GLN A 193 -16.80 10.76 -5.02
C GLN A 193 -17.27 9.60 -5.90
N PRO A 194 -18.02 8.62 -5.37
CA PRO A 194 -18.59 7.55 -6.18
C PRO A 194 -19.60 8.10 -7.18
N GLY A 195 -19.67 7.50 -8.37
CA GLY A 195 -20.68 7.83 -9.38
C GLY A 195 -22.11 7.55 -8.93
N ARG A 196 -22.27 6.60 -8.01
CA ARG A 196 -23.52 6.20 -7.36
C ARG A 196 -23.28 6.12 -5.85
N PRO A 197 -23.61 7.17 -5.08
CA PRO A 197 -23.32 7.21 -3.64
C PRO A 197 -24.16 6.21 -2.83
N ASP A 198 -25.17 5.57 -3.43
CA ASP A 198 -25.98 4.51 -2.85
C ASP A 198 -25.36 3.11 -2.98
N LEU A 199 -24.25 2.97 -3.72
CA LEU A 199 -23.65 1.68 -4.03
C LEU A 199 -22.26 1.53 -3.41
N VAL A 200 -22.16 0.52 -2.55
CA VAL A 200 -20.97 0.08 -1.82
C VAL A 200 -19.83 -0.34 -2.77
N TYR A 201 -20.17 -1.05 -3.86
CA TYR A 201 -19.22 -1.56 -4.86
C TYR A 201 -19.20 -0.74 -6.16
N GLU A 202 -19.35 0.57 -6.06
CA GLU A 202 -19.20 1.45 -7.22
C GLU A 202 -17.72 1.62 -7.59
N HIS A 203 -17.40 1.48 -8.87
CA HIS A 203 -16.05 1.64 -9.41
C HIS A 203 -15.94 2.80 -10.42
N SER A 204 -17.05 3.52 -10.64
CA SER A 204 -17.04 4.82 -11.27
C SER A 204 -16.90 5.94 -10.24
N TYR A 205 -16.19 6.99 -10.60
CA TYR A 205 -15.99 8.18 -9.78
C TYR A 205 -16.26 9.43 -10.61
N VAL A 206 -16.76 10.46 -9.94
CA VAL A 206 -17.05 11.75 -10.55
C VAL A 206 -16.23 12.85 -9.87
N GLY A 207 -15.87 13.88 -10.64
CA GLY A 207 -15.11 15.01 -10.11
C GLY A 207 -13.65 14.65 -9.80
N GLU A 208 -13.12 15.27 -8.75
CA GLU A 208 -11.71 15.13 -8.35
C GLU A 208 -11.54 14.04 -7.28
N VAL A 209 -10.51 13.21 -7.44
CA VAL A 209 -10.01 12.35 -6.36
C VAL A 209 -8.92 13.07 -5.59
N ARG A 210 -9.07 13.11 -4.26
CA ARG A 210 -8.10 13.68 -3.33
C ARG A 210 -7.23 12.57 -2.77
N TRP A 211 -5.96 12.57 -3.17
CA TRP A 211 -5.00 11.52 -2.86
C TRP A 211 -4.43 11.58 -1.44
N GLY A 212 -3.64 10.56 -1.13
CA GLY A 212 -2.90 10.37 0.12
C GLY A 212 -3.64 9.51 1.13
N VAL A 213 -3.13 9.50 2.35
CA VAL A 213 -3.92 9.61 3.58
C VAL A 213 -3.34 10.84 4.26
N THR A 214 -4.11 11.93 4.32
CA THR A 214 -3.65 13.27 4.76
C THR A 214 -4.41 13.72 6.02
N CYS A 215 -4.18 14.96 6.46
CA CYS A 215 -4.67 15.53 7.72
C CYS A 215 -6.16 15.21 7.97
N GLU A 216 -6.99 15.49 6.97
CA GLU A 216 -8.44 15.44 7.08
C GLU A 216 -9.00 14.01 7.10
N LYS A 217 -8.17 12.99 6.85
CA LYS A 217 -8.57 11.59 7.03
C LYS A 217 -8.76 11.25 8.51
N CYS A 218 -7.88 11.78 9.36
CA CYS A 218 -7.89 11.56 10.80
C CYS A 218 -8.61 12.68 11.57
N HIS A 219 -8.59 13.90 11.04
CA HIS A 219 -9.18 15.07 11.69
C HIS A 219 -10.57 15.46 11.15
N GLY A 220 -11.01 14.85 10.03
CA GLY A 220 -12.25 15.21 9.36
C GLY A 220 -12.11 16.43 8.43
N PRO A 221 -13.20 16.82 7.72
CA PRO A 221 -13.19 17.95 6.79
C PRO A 221 -12.88 19.28 7.49
N GLY A 222 -11.90 20.03 6.98
CA GLY A 222 -11.34 21.21 7.64
C GLY A 222 -11.93 22.55 7.20
N ARG A 223 -12.90 22.60 6.26
CA ARG A 223 -13.43 23.86 5.72
C ARG A 223 -13.90 24.83 6.81
N ASP A 224 -14.69 24.34 7.75
CA ASP A 224 -15.31 25.19 8.78
C ASP A 224 -14.28 25.61 9.84
N HIS A 225 -13.32 24.73 10.17
CA HIS A 225 -12.16 25.04 11.00
C HIS A 225 -11.30 26.16 10.41
N VAL A 226 -10.94 26.04 9.14
CA VAL A 226 -10.16 27.06 8.43
C VAL A 226 -10.90 28.39 8.36
N ALA A 227 -12.21 28.35 8.07
CA ALA A 227 -13.03 29.55 8.04
C ALA A 227 -13.07 30.26 9.41
N TRP A 228 -13.19 29.49 10.50
CA TRP A 228 -13.18 30.03 11.87
C TRP A 228 -11.88 30.75 12.19
N HIS A 229 -10.72 30.08 12.05
CA HIS A 229 -9.44 30.67 12.44
C HIS A 229 -8.97 31.78 11.50
N ARG A 230 -9.39 31.79 10.22
CA ARG A 230 -9.15 32.95 9.35
C ARG A 230 -9.94 34.18 9.81
N ALA A 231 -11.13 34.00 10.39
CA ALA A 231 -11.92 35.08 10.97
C ALA A 231 -11.46 35.46 12.39
N HIS A 232 -10.81 34.54 13.10
CA HIS A 232 -10.34 34.70 14.48
C HIS A 232 -8.86 34.28 14.62
N PRO A 233 -7.91 35.06 14.05
CA PRO A 233 -6.51 34.64 13.96
C PRO A 233 -5.78 34.52 15.30
N ASP A 234 -6.30 35.17 16.36
CA ASP A 234 -5.73 35.11 17.71
C ASP A 234 -6.30 33.93 18.54
N ASP A 235 -7.28 33.19 18.02
CA ASP A 235 -7.88 32.05 18.69
C ASP A 235 -7.02 30.79 18.48
N THR A 236 -6.53 30.22 19.59
CA THR A 236 -5.66 29.05 19.59
C THR A 236 -6.40 27.76 19.95
N GLU A 237 -7.66 27.83 20.37
CA GLU A 237 -8.44 26.65 20.71
C GLU A 237 -8.95 25.95 19.43
N PRO A 238 -8.95 24.62 19.36
CA PRO A 238 -9.39 23.92 18.15
C PRO A 238 -10.91 24.06 17.97
N HIS A 239 -11.33 24.75 16.91
CA HIS A 239 -12.75 24.89 16.54
C HIS A 239 -13.10 24.10 15.27
N ALA A 240 -14.29 23.47 15.26
CA ALA A 240 -14.89 22.84 14.08
C ALA A 240 -14.00 21.78 13.37
N ILE A 241 -13.15 21.09 14.13
CA ILE A 241 -12.32 19.99 13.66
C ILE A 241 -12.23 18.91 14.73
N VAL A 242 -12.01 17.65 14.34
CA VAL A 242 -11.80 16.58 15.32
C VAL A 242 -10.38 16.64 15.84
N ALA A 243 -10.23 16.71 17.16
CA ALA A 243 -8.98 16.50 17.87
C ALA A 243 -8.95 15.04 18.39
N PRO A 244 -8.15 14.13 17.81
CA PRO A 244 -8.12 12.73 18.22
C PRO A 244 -7.71 12.51 19.70
N ASP A 245 -6.98 13.44 20.29
CA ASP A 245 -6.56 13.37 21.70
C ASP A 245 -7.76 13.51 22.65
N ASP A 246 -8.79 14.26 22.26
CA ASP A 246 -10.02 14.46 23.05
C ASP A 246 -11.02 13.30 22.91
N LEU A 247 -10.77 12.38 21.98
CA LEU A 247 -11.62 11.21 21.79
C LEU A 247 -11.34 10.14 22.85
N SER A 248 -12.40 9.39 23.20
CA SER A 248 -12.19 8.12 23.94
C SER A 248 -11.26 7.21 23.14
N ARG A 249 -10.54 6.33 23.83
CA ARG A 249 -9.67 5.35 23.17
C ARG A 249 -10.37 4.60 22.05
N GLU A 250 -11.60 4.14 22.26
CA GLU A 250 -12.36 3.41 21.24
C GLU A 250 -12.69 4.27 20.02
N ARG A 251 -12.87 5.59 20.17
CA ARG A 251 -13.13 6.51 19.05
C ARG A 251 -11.83 6.88 18.33
N ARG A 252 -10.73 6.97 19.07
CA ARG A 252 -9.40 7.18 18.53
C ARG A 252 -8.92 5.97 17.72
N ASP A 253 -9.08 4.77 18.26
CA ASP A 253 -8.70 3.52 17.58
C ASP A 253 -9.55 3.28 16.33
N ASP A 254 -10.84 3.65 16.34
CA ASP A 254 -11.73 3.55 15.16
C ASP A 254 -11.19 4.32 13.94
N ILE A 255 -10.47 5.43 14.16
CA ILE A 255 -9.82 6.19 13.07
C ILE A 255 -8.73 5.34 12.40
N CYS A 256 -7.90 4.67 13.19
CA CYS A 256 -6.83 3.83 12.68
C CYS A 256 -7.39 2.54 12.07
N MET A 257 -8.42 1.99 12.71
CA MET A 257 -9.05 0.75 12.31
C MET A 257 -9.65 0.79 10.92
N LEU A 258 -10.15 1.96 10.48
CA LEU A 258 -10.65 2.19 9.11
C LEU A 258 -9.72 1.63 8.02
N CYS A 259 -8.42 1.53 8.29
CA CYS A 259 -7.46 0.92 7.37
C CYS A 259 -6.69 -0.26 7.99
N HIS A 260 -6.48 -0.26 9.32
CA HIS A 260 -5.60 -1.19 10.03
C HIS A 260 -6.35 -2.29 10.81
N SER A 261 -7.57 -2.63 10.38
CA SER A 261 -8.34 -3.77 10.88
C SER A 261 -9.05 -4.53 9.76
N ASP A 262 -9.42 -5.77 10.02
CA ASP A 262 -10.28 -6.52 9.09
C ASP A 262 -11.71 -5.99 9.19
N HIS A 263 -12.21 -5.45 8.07
CA HIS A 263 -13.48 -4.73 8.02
C HIS A 263 -14.69 -5.63 7.83
N GLY A 264 -14.52 -6.89 7.43
CA GLY A 264 -15.65 -7.72 7.02
C GLY A 264 -16.48 -7.06 5.91
N GLU A 265 -17.79 -6.99 6.08
CA GLU A 265 -18.72 -6.41 5.10
C GLU A 265 -18.94 -4.91 5.35
N GLU A 266 -19.01 -4.14 4.26
CA GLU A 266 -19.41 -2.73 4.30
C GLU A 266 -20.92 -2.62 4.53
N LEU A 267 -21.30 -1.83 5.53
CA LEU A 267 -22.69 -1.58 5.92
C LEU A 267 -23.24 -0.25 5.40
N GLN A 268 -22.34 0.65 4.97
CA GLN A 268 -22.65 1.97 4.46
C GLN A 268 -21.82 2.27 3.21
N PRO A 269 -22.23 3.24 2.38
CA PRO A 269 -21.47 3.61 1.19
C PRO A 269 -20.04 4.06 1.51
N ALA A 270 -19.12 3.84 0.57
CA ALA A 270 -17.73 4.23 0.70
C ALA A 270 -17.59 5.74 1.05
N PHE A 271 -16.64 6.00 1.95
CA PHE A 271 -16.24 7.26 2.56
C PHE A 271 -17.33 8.00 3.34
N SER A 272 -18.33 7.28 3.82
CA SER A 272 -19.34 7.82 4.74
C SER A 272 -18.83 7.91 6.19
N PHE A 273 -17.84 7.11 6.58
CA PHE A 273 -17.22 7.20 7.90
C PHE A 273 -16.52 8.56 8.11
N ARG A 274 -16.61 9.07 9.35
CA ARG A 274 -15.94 10.30 9.79
C ARG A 274 -15.30 10.09 11.17
N PRO A 275 -14.12 10.67 11.43
CA PRO A 275 -13.48 10.59 12.75
C PRO A 275 -14.43 10.98 13.89
N GLY A 276 -14.38 10.22 14.99
CA GLY A 276 -15.30 10.36 16.13
C GLY A 276 -16.59 9.55 16.02
N LYS A 277 -16.92 8.97 14.86
CA LYS A 277 -18.05 8.03 14.70
C LYS A 277 -17.68 6.60 15.13
N VAL A 278 -18.70 5.74 15.22
CA VAL A 278 -18.53 4.31 15.50
C VAL A 278 -18.26 3.56 14.21
N LEU A 279 -17.04 3.05 14.03
CA LEU A 279 -16.65 2.34 12.80
C LEU A 279 -17.56 1.13 12.52
N ARG A 280 -18.05 0.46 13.57
CA ARG A 280 -18.97 -0.69 13.45
C ARG A 280 -20.36 -0.34 12.88
N GLU A 281 -20.71 0.93 12.78
CA GLU A 281 -21.93 1.36 12.06
C GLU A 281 -21.72 1.39 10.54
N PHE A 282 -20.46 1.34 10.09
CA PHE A 282 -20.05 1.43 8.69
C PHE A 282 -19.50 0.11 8.17
N TYR A 283 -18.94 -0.73 9.04
CA TYR A 283 -18.40 -2.04 8.69
C TYR A 283 -18.75 -3.08 9.75
N SER A 284 -19.03 -4.32 9.35
CA SER A 284 -19.37 -5.39 10.29
C SER A 284 -18.21 -5.79 11.20
N GLY A 285 -16.98 -5.49 10.79
CA GLY A 285 -15.77 -6.08 11.36
C GLY A 285 -15.63 -7.56 10.98
N PRO A 286 -14.62 -8.26 11.53
CA PRO A 286 -14.37 -9.67 11.21
C PRO A 286 -15.60 -10.50 11.60
N ARG A 287 -16.02 -11.43 10.72
CA ARG A 287 -17.17 -12.30 11.01
C ARG A 287 -16.93 -13.07 12.33
N PRO A 288 -17.82 -12.98 13.33
CA PRO A 288 -17.68 -13.74 14.57
C PRO A 288 -17.62 -15.25 14.28
N GLY A 289 -16.51 -15.89 14.63
CA GLY A 289 -16.31 -17.33 14.42
C GLY A 289 -15.71 -17.72 13.06
N ALA A 290 -15.31 -16.78 12.21
CA ALA A 290 -14.44 -17.09 11.09
C ALA A 290 -13.13 -17.70 11.67
N PRO A 291 -12.73 -18.90 11.24
CA PRO A 291 -11.44 -19.44 11.65
C PRO A 291 -10.35 -18.45 11.21
N PRO A 292 -9.30 -18.22 12.02
CA PRO A 292 -8.12 -17.54 11.51
C PRO A 292 -7.67 -18.27 10.23
N PRO A 293 -7.15 -17.56 9.22
CA PRO A 293 -6.58 -18.22 8.05
C PRO A 293 -5.64 -19.34 8.51
N PRO A 294 -5.70 -20.53 7.87
CA PRO A 294 -4.95 -21.68 8.32
C PRO A 294 -3.45 -21.34 8.39
N PRO A 295 -2.73 -21.77 9.44
CA PRO A 295 -1.29 -21.53 9.52
C PRO A 295 -0.58 -22.11 8.29
N ASP A 296 0.15 -21.27 7.55
CA ASP A 296 0.95 -21.66 6.38
C ASP A 296 2.04 -22.66 6.79
N PRO A 297 2.08 -23.90 6.26
CA PRO A 297 3.16 -24.84 6.55
C PRO A 297 4.56 -24.34 6.13
N GLY A 298 4.65 -23.34 5.26
CA GLY A 298 5.90 -22.69 4.81
C GLY A 298 6.45 -21.61 5.73
N ASN A 299 5.84 -21.35 6.89
CA ASN A 299 6.26 -20.29 7.80
C ASN A 299 7.36 -20.67 8.81
N GLY A 300 7.84 -21.92 8.83
CA GLY A 300 8.96 -22.37 9.66
C GLY A 300 8.72 -22.30 11.19
N MET A 301 7.56 -21.78 11.60
CA MET A 301 7.04 -21.75 12.96
C MET A 301 5.55 -21.99 12.84
N ALA A 302 5.12 -23.25 12.98
CA ALA A 302 3.78 -23.78 12.68
C ALA A 302 2.59 -23.18 13.47
N ALA A 303 2.68 -21.94 13.99
CA ALA A 303 1.68 -21.33 14.85
C ALA A 303 1.54 -19.80 14.72
N MET A 304 2.24 -19.13 13.78
CA MET A 304 2.07 -17.68 13.60
C MET A 304 0.89 -17.40 12.64
N PRO A 305 -0.18 -16.70 13.09
CA PRO A 305 -1.30 -16.34 12.24
C PRO A 305 -0.86 -15.35 11.18
N ASP A 306 -1.62 -15.29 10.10
CA ASP A 306 -1.45 -14.35 9.02
C ASP A 306 -1.34 -12.89 9.53
N VAL A 307 -0.19 -12.24 9.30
CA VAL A 307 0.07 -10.85 9.71
C VAL A 307 0.04 -9.99 8.47
N HIS A 308 -0.89 -9.04 8.45
CA HIS A 308 -1.08 -8.11 7.35
C HIS A 308 -1.09 -6.67 7.83
N SER A 309 -0.88 -5.74 6.90
CA SER A 309 -1.02 -4.31 7.20
C SER A 309 -2.44 -3.95 7.67
N ASN A 310 -3.44 -4.71 7.24
CA ASN A 310 -4.85 -4.48 7.55
C ASN A 310 -5.35 -5.26 8.78
N ASN A 311 -4.51 -5.87 9.63
CA ASN A 311 -5.01 -6.55 10.84
C ASN A 311 -4.25 -6.16 12.12
N GLN A 312 -3.46 -5.08 12.08
CA GLN A 312 -2.62 -4.65 13.19
C GLN A 312 -3.42 -4.38 14.47
N MET A 313 -4.63 -3.80 14.35
CA MET A 313 -5.48 -3.58 15.51
C MET A 313 -6.01 -4.89 16.11
N ASP A 314 -6.41 -5.83 15.27
CA ASP A 314 -6.93 -7.13 15.71
C ASP A 314 -5.85 -7.96 16.41
N ARG A 315 -4.59 -7.78 15.99
CA ARG A 315 -3.41 -8.31 16.68
C ARG A 315 -3.16 -7.60 18.03
N LEU A 316 -3.16 -6.27 18.04
CA LEU A 316 -2.91 -5.46 19.25
C LEU A 316 -3.94 -5.73 20.36
N ARG A 317 -5.22 -5.90 20.00
CA ARG A 317 -6.29 -6.22 20.94
C ARG A 317 -6.06 -7.50 21.75
N GLN A 318 -5.21 -8.41 21.27
CA GLN A 318 -4.86 -9.65 21.97
C GLN A 318 -3.76 -9.45 23.02
N SER A 319 -3.00 -8.36 22.94
CA SER A 319 -1.88 -8.07 23.84
C SER A 319 -2.33 -7.80 25.26
N ALA A 320 -1.53 -8.26 26.24
CA ALA A 320 -1.81 -8.03 27.66
C ALA A 320 -1.73 -6.54 28.02
N CYS A 321 -0.77 -5.80 27.46
CA CYS A 321 -0.62 -4.36 27.69
C CYS A 321 -1.83 -3.56 27.21
N TYR A 322 -2.39 -3.91 26.04
CA TYR A 322 -3.60 -3.28 25.52
C TYR A 322 -4.84 -3.62 26.35
N ARG A 323 -5.02 -4.90 26.73
CA ARG A 323 -6.17 -5.32 27.56
C ARG A 323 -6.10 -4.79 29.00
N GLY A 324 -4.90 -4.57 29.51
CA GLY A 324 -4.65 -4.04 30.86
C GLY A 324 -4.69 -2.52 30.96
N SER A 325 -4.95 -1.79 29.88
CA SER A 325 -4.98 -0.33 29.86
C SER A 325 -6.27 0.20 29.24
N ALA A 326 -6.86 1.22 29.88
CA ALA A 326 -8.00 1.95 29.35
C ALA A 326 -7.60 2.99 28.29
N GLU A 327 -6.31 3.35 28.20
CA GLU A 327 -5.82 4.47 27.38
C GLU A 327 -4.88 4.04 26.25
N LEU A 328 -4.22 2.87 26.37
CA LEU A 328 -3.21 2.43 25.41
C LEU A 328 -3.85 2.05 24.07
N GLY A 329 -3.46 2.77 23.01
CA GLY A 329 -3.87 2.56 21.63
C GLY A 329 -2.72 2.80 20.65
N CYS A 330 -3.04 2.95 19.36
CA CYS A 330 -2.02 3.09 18.32
C CYS A 330 -1.08 4.28 18.55
N VAL A 331 -1.64 5.44 18.89
CA VAL A 331 -0.89 6.69 19.08
C VAL A 331 -0.12 6.77 20.39
N SER A 332 -0.34 5.82 21.32
CA SER A 332 0.52 5.68 22.50
C SER A 332 1.94 5.24 22.11
N CYS A 333 2.07 4.58 20.95
CA CYS A 333 3.34 4.03 20.47
C CYS A 333 3.80 4.62 19.13
N HIS A 334 2.96 5.35 18.41
CA HIS A 334 3.27 5.87 17.07
C HIS A 334 2.87 7.34 16.94
N ASP A 335 3.74 8.18 16.41
CA ASP A 335 3.35 9.51 15.95
C ASP A 335 2.91 9.44 14.48
N PRO A 336 1.62 9.65 14.17
CA PRO A 336 1.13 9.59 12.78
C PRO A 336 1.65 10.74 11.91
N HIS A 337 2.22 11.79 12.51
CA HIS A 337 2.75 12.96 11.80
C HIS A 337 4.25 12.87 11.49
N THR A 338 4.95 11.87 12.04
CA THR A 338 6.40 11.78 11.95
C THR A 338 6.85 10.47 11.29
N TYR A 339 7.93 10.54 10.51
CA TYR A 339 8.55 9.36 9.94
C TYR A 339 9.45 8.69 10.97
N GLU A 340 8.96 7.66 11.64
CA GLU A 340 9.66 6.98 12.75
C GLU A 340 10.31 5.65 12.33
N ARG A 341 10.24 5.30 11.04
CA ARG A 341 10.73 3.99 10.59
C ARG A 341 12.24 3.90 10.73
N GLY A 342 12.68 2.86 11.44
CA GLY A 342 14.10 2.62 11.72
C GLY A 342 14.57 3.26 13.02
N ASP A 343 13.71 4.04 13.69
CA ASP A 343 14.03 4.66 14.98
C ASP A 343 13.76 3.70 16.14
N ALA A 344 14.66 2.71 16.29
CA ALA A 344 14.55 1.72 17.36
C ALA A 344 14.64 2.34 18.76
N ALA A 345 15.34 3.47 18.91
CA ALA A 345 15.50 4.14 20.19
C ALA A 345 14.16 4.68 20.71
N THR A 346 13.44 5.45 19.89
CA THR A 346 12.13 6.00 20.25
C THR A 346 11.12 4.90 20.59
N PHE A 347 11.10 3.80 19.84
CA PHE A 347 10.21 2.67 20.15
C PHE A 347 10.59 1.96 21.45
N ASN A 348 11.88 1.79 21.73
CA ASN A 348 12.35 1.24 23.00
C ASN A 348 11.95 2.13 24.17
N GLU A 349 12.14 3.45 24.05
CA GLU A 349 11.74 4.42 25.08
C GLU A 349 10.24 4.31 25.42
N ARG A 350 9.39 4.13 24.40
CA ARG A 350 7.94 3.90 24.58
C ARG A 350 7.62 2.61 25.34
N CYS A 351 8.38 1.53 25.10
CA CYS A 351 8.25 0.31 25.90
C CYS A 351 8.68 0.56 27.36
N MET A 352 9.83 1.21 27.53
CA MET A 352 10.43 1.48 28.84
C MET A 352 9.62 2.47 29.69
N ALA A 353 8.75 3.28 29.09
CA ALA A 353 7.81 4.15 29.81
C ALA A 353 6.87 3.35 30.74
N CYS A 354 6.62 2.07 30.46
CA CYS A 354 5.80 1.18 31.28
C CYS A 354 6.58 -0.04 31.82
N HIS A 355 7.70 -0.41 31.19
CA HIS A 355 8.51 -1.57 31.56
C HIS A 355 9.81 -1.14 32.23
N ASP A 356 9.78 -0.99 33.55
CA ASP A 356 10.97 -0.61 34.33
C ASP A 356 12.11 -1.63 34.14
N ALA A 357 13.31 -1.13 33.83
CA ALA A 357 14.53 -1.91 33.68
C ALA A 357 14.80 -2.82 34.89
N ALA A 358 14.45 -2.38 36.11
CA ALA A 358 14.61 -3.16 37.33
C ALA A 358 13.66 -4.38 37.40
N THR A 359 12.58 -4.39 36.63
CA THR A 359 11.59 -5.47 36.56
C THR A 359 11.83 -6.44 35.41
N LEU A 360 12.76 -6.12 34.51
CA LEU A 360 13.14 -6.98 33.40
C LEU A 360 13.88 -8.21 33.93
N SER A 361 13.35 -9.40 33.65
CA SER A 361 14.03 -10.65 34.00
C SER A 361 15.24 -10.85 33.07
N PRO A 362 16.48 -10.95 33.59
CA PRO A 362 17.66 -11.18 32.76
C PRO A 362 17.80 -12.65 32.31
N THR A 363 16.93 -13.56 32.77
CA THR A 363 17.19 -15.01 32.74
C THR A 363 16.04 -15.86 32.24
N ARG A 364 15.12 -15.31 31.44
CA ARG A 364 14.09 -16.15 30.81
C ARG A 364 14.61 -16.87 29.55
N ASP A 365 15.72 -17.61 29.68
CA ASP A 365 16.21 -18.59 28.68
C ASP A 365 17.46 -19.39 29.14
N ALA A 366 18.10 -18.99 30.24
CA ALA A 366 19.24 -19.75 30.81
C ALA A 366 18.86 -21.19 31.22
N ALA A 367 17.60 -21.41 31.63
CA ALA A 367 17.07 -22.74 31.96
C ALA A 367 16.83 -23.65 30.73
N ALA A 368 16.87 -23.09 29.50
CA ALA A 368 16.61 -23.82 28.26
C ALA A 368 17.86 -24.05 27.41
N GLY A 369 19.06 -23.81 27.95
CA GLY A 369 20.34 -24.07 27.27
C GLY A 369 20.65 -23.12 26.10
N ARG A 370 19.96 -21.97 26.01
CA ARG A 370 20.15 -20.97 24.95
C ARG A 370 21.08 -19.84 25.40
N ALA A 371 21.74 -19.19 24.45
CA ALA A 371 22.62 -18.05 24.71
C ALA A 371 21.83 -16.94 25.43
N ALA A 372 22.42 -16.35 26.47
CA ALA A 372 21.80 -15.25 27.20
C ALA A 372 21.51 -14.10 26.23
N VAL A 373 20.22 -13.80 26.02
CA VAL A 373 19.80 -12.61 25.27
C VAL A 373 19.86 -11.42 26.22
N ARG A 374 20.48 -10.34 25.78
CA ARG A 374 20.48 -9.07 26.50
C ARG A 374 19.04 -8.57 26.60
N HIS A 375 18.49 -8.55 27.81
CA HIS A 375 17.13 -8.10 28.11
C HIS A 375 17.20 -6.92 29.11
N ASP A 376 17.79 -5.82 28.65
CA ASP A 376 17.89 -4.55 29.38
C ASP A 376 17.28 -3.42 28.55
N GLY A 377 17.23 -2.20 29.09
CA GLY A 377 16.61 -1.05 28.43
C GLY A 377 17.26 -0.61 27.11
N ALA A 378 18.44 -1.15 26.76
CA ALA A 378 19.08 -0.90 25.46
C ALA A 378 18.78 -1.98 24.42
N ALA A 379 18.14 -3.09 24.81
CA ALA A 379 17.77 -4.17 23.89
C ALA A 379 16.61 -3.73 22.97
N PRO A 380 16.58 -4.14 21.69
CA PRO A 380 15.49 -3.80 20.78
C PRO A 380 14.23 -4.62 21.12
N CYS A 381 13.36 -4.07 21.98
CA CYS A 381 12.21 -4.80 22.53
C CYS A 381 11.33 -5.40 21.43
N VAL A 382 11.13 -4.65 20.34
CA VAL A 382 10.28 -5.02 19.21
C VAL A 382 10.80 -6.22 18.42
N ASP A 383 12.08 -6.59 18.52
CA ASP A 383 12.61 -7.74 17.78
C ASP A 383 12.19 -9.09 18.37
N CYS A 384 11.95 -9.14 19.69
CA CYS A 384 11.46 -10.34 20.37
C CYS A 384 9.97 -10.24 20.72
N HIS A 385 9.48 -9.07 21.13
CA HIS A 385 8.10 -8.90 21.60
C HIS A 385 7.10 -8.57 20.48
N MET A 386 7.58 -8.20 19.29
CA MET A 386 6.78 -7.93 18.09
C MET A 386 7.42 -8.65 16.89
N PRO A 387 7.44 -10.00 16.90
CA PRO A 387 8.15 -10.78 15.90
C PRO A 387 7.62 -10.47 14.51
N ARG A 388 8.54 -10.51 13.53
CA ARG A 388 8.14 -10.39 12.14
C ARG A 388 7.53 -11.70 11.67
N ALA A 389 6.35 -11.63 11.05
CA ALA A 389 5.74 -12.76 10.39
C ALA A 389 5.67 -12.53 8.88
N ARG A 390 5.52 -13.65 8.16
CA ARG A 390 5.33 -13.66 6.71
C ARG A 390 3.94 -13.10 6.41
N THR A 391 3.85 -12.31 5.34
CA THR A 391 2.58 -11.86 4.76
C THR A 391 2.39 -12.50 3.39
N GLU A 392 1.15 -12.79 3.00
CA GLU A 392 0.82 -13.49 1.75
C GLU A 392 0.95 -12.60 0.49
N ILE A 393 1.25 -11.31 0.66
CA ILE A 393 1.22 -10.25 -0.37
C ILE A 393 2.04 -10.57 -1.65
N ALA A 394 2.95 -11.54 -1.65
CA ALA A 394 3.76 -11.91 -2.82
C ALA A 394 4.01 -13.43 -2.96
N GLN A 395 3.04 -14.28 -2.60
CA GLN A 395 3.20 -15.72 -2.85
C GLN A 395 3.14 -16.06 -4.34
N ARG A 396 4.11 -16.84 -4.82
CA ARG A 396 3.99 -17.64 -6.05
C ARG A 396 3.87 -19.10 -5.63
N PRO A 397 2.79 -19.82 -5.96
CA PRO A 397 2.72 -21.26 -5.70
C PRO A 397 3.87 -21.98 -6.43
N GLY A 398 4.77 -22.62 -5.67
CA GLY A 398 5.83 -23.48 -6.21
C GLY A 398 7.06 -22.80 -6.81
N GLY A 399 7.33 -21.52 -6.53
CA GLY A 399 8.56 -20.84 -6.93
C GLY A 399 9.62 -20.80 -5.81
N GLU A 400 10.87 -21.14 -6.12
CA GLU A 400 12.00 -21.14 -5.16
C GLU A 400 12.48 -19.72 -4.76
N ASP A 401 11.95 -18.65 -5.36
CA ASP A 401 12.25 -17.25 -5.00
C ASP A 401 11.40 -16.78 -3.82
N GLU A 402 11.72 -17.24 -2.60
CA GLU A 402 11.09 -16.85 -1.34
C GLU A 402 11.46 -15.43 -0.85
N ALA A 403 11.52 -14.43 -1.74
CA ALA A 403 11.57 -13.05 -1.30
C ALA A 403 10.19 -12.65 -0.73
N ARG A 404 9.91 -12.99 0.54
CA ARG A 404 8.63 -12.67 1.18
C ARG A 404 8.75 -11.36 1.94
N ALA A 405 7.77 -10.47 1.76
CA ALA A 405 7.65 -9.31 2.62
C ALA A 405 7.40 -9.78 4.07
N MET A 406 8.08 -9.13 5.02
CA MET A 406 7.97 -9.44 6.46
C MET A 406 7.36 -8.24 7.18
N ILE A 407 6.30 -8.46 7.95
CA ILE A 407 5.59 -7.42 8.71
C ILE A 407 5.70 -7.74 10.20
N ARG A 408 5.86 -6.70 11.05
CA ARG A 408 5.87 -6.88 12.50
C ARG A 408 4.46 -7.17 13.00
N ASP A 409 4.36 -8.22 13.80
CA ASP A 409 3.14 -8.56 14.51
C ASP A 409 2.88 -7.55 15.63
N HIS A 410 1.66 -7.00 15.66
CA HIS A 410 1.22 -6.09 16.70
C HIS A 410 0.62 -6.79 17.91
N LYS A 411 0.59 -8.13 17.93
CA LYS A 411 0.36 -8.91 19.13
C LYS A 411 1.63 -8.86 19.99
N ILE A 412 1.80 -7.76 20.70
CA ILE A 412 2.87 -7.58 21.67
C ILE A 412 2.74 -8.65 22.77
N GLY A 413 3.79 -9.43 22.99
CA GLY A 413 3.76 -10.56 23.93
C GLY A 413 5.13 -11.17 24.17
N ILE A 414 5.16 -12.23 24.98
CA ILE A 414 6.38 -13.02 25.20
C ILE A 414 6.27 -14.26 24.33
N TYR A 415 7.21 -14.41 23.40
CA TYR A 415 7.27 -15.52 22.46
C TYR A 415 8.39 -16.48 22.85
N PRO A 416 8.28 -17.78 22.49
CA PRO A 416 9.43 -18.67 22.48
C PRO A 416 10.52 -18.08 21.58
N ALA A 417 11.79 -18.28 21.95
CA ALA A 417 12.91 -17.92 21.09
C ALA A 417 12.77 -18.59 19.70
N PRO A 418 13.09 -17.86 18.61
CA PRO A 418 13.01 -18.38 17.25
C PRO A 418 13.97 -19.55 16.99
#